data_AF-A0A8C6N4B5-F1
#
_entry.id   AF-A0A8C6N4B5-F1
#
_cell.length_a   1.000
_cell.length_b   1.000
_cell.length_c   1.000
_cell.angle_alpha   90.00
_cell.angle_beta   90.00
_cell.angle_gamma   90.00
#
_symmetry.space_group_name_H-M   'P 1'
#
loop_
_entity.id
_entity.type
_entity.pdbx_description
1 polymer ?
#
loop_
_entity_poly.entity_id
_entity_poly.type
_entity_poly.pdbx_seq_one_letter_code
_entity_poly.pdbx_strand_id
1 'polypeptide(L)'
;WAQQHGLPLTKADLATAAADCQICQQQKPTLSPRYGTIPRGDQPATWWQVDYIGPLPSWKGQRFVLTGVDTYSGYGFAFPARNASAKTTIHGLTECLIYRHGIPHSIASDQGTHFTAREVRQWAHDHGIHWSYHIPHHPEAAGLIERWNGLLKTQLQRQLGGNSLEGWGRVLQKAVYALNQRSIYGTVSPIARIHGSRNQGVEKGIVPLPITPSDPLGKFLLPVPITLGSAGLEVLAPERGVLLPGATTNIPLNWKLRLPPGHFGLLMPLNQQAKKGITVLGGVIDPDYHGEIGLPLHNGGKQDYVWSVGDPLGRLLVLPCPVIKVNGKLQQSNPSRMTKDADPSGMKVWVNPPGKEPRPAEVLAEGEGNTEWVVEEGSYKYQLRPRNQLQKRGL
;
A
#
# COMPACT_ATOMS: atom_id res chain seq x y z
N TRP A 1 52.05 -10.33 -22.86
CA TRP A 1 53.46 -10.52 -22.48
C TRP A 1 53.91 -11.98 -22.57
N ALA A 2 53.46 -12.91 -21.70
CA ALA A 2 53.89 -14.32 -21.74
C ALA A 2 53.59 -15.04 -23.08
N GLN A 3 52.40 -14.82 -23.65
CA GLN A 3 52.05 -15.31 -25.00
C GLN A 3 52.90 -14.70 -26.12
N GLN A 4 53.42 -13.48 -25.95
CA GLN A 4 54.29 -12.83 -26.94
C GLN A 4 55.73 -13.35 -26.88
N HIS A 5 56.11 -14.07 -25.81
CA HIS A 5 57.47 -14.58 -25.59
C HIS A 5 57.54 -16.11 -25.59
N GLY A 6 56.48 -16.78 -26.08
CA GLY A 6 56.48 -18.25 -26.27
C GLY A 6 56.54 -19.06 -24.97
N LEU A 7 56.26 -18.45 -23.81
CA LEU A 7 56.29 -19.15 -22.53
C LEU A 7 55.00 -19.97 -22.35
N PRO A 8 55.07 -21.27 -21.95
CA PRO A 8 53.91 -22.14 -21.80
C PRO A 8 53.21 -21.91 -20.46
N LEU A 9 52.87 -20.66 -20.15
CA LEU A 9 52.16 -20.29 -18.91
C LEU A 9 50.66 -20.22 -19.18
N THR A 10 49.89 -21.05 -18.49
CA THR A 10 48.43 -21.01 -18.53
C THR A 10 47.90 -19.95 -17.56
N LYS A 11 46.61 -19.57 -17.73
CA LYS A 11 45.94 -18.71 -16.75
C LYS A 11 45.88 -19.33 -15.35
N ALA A 12 45.87 -20.66 -15.26
CA ALA A 12 45.89 -21.37 -13.98
C ALA A 12 47.26 -21.21 -13.30
N ASP A 13 48.36 -21.32 -14.04
CA ASP A 13 49.72 -21.16 -13.49
C ASP A 13 49.93 -19.75 -12.93
N LEU A 14 49.43 -18.73 -13.63
CA LEU A 14 49.45 -17.35 -13.17
C LEU A 14 48.57 -17.14 -11.94
N ALA A 15 47.42 -17.82 -11.86
CA ALA A 15 46.53 -17.76 -10.71
C ALA A 15 47.16 -18.41 -9.47
N THR A 16 47.84 -19.54 -9.63
CA THR A 16 48.58 -20.23 -8.57
C THR A 16 49.77 -19.39 -8.10
N ALA A 17 50.58 -18.84 -9.01
CA ALA A 17 51.69 -17.96 -8.64
C ALA A 17 51.22 -16.70 -7.91
N ALA A 18 50.07 -16.13 -8.27
CA ALA A 18 49.46 -15.02 -7.56
C ALA A 18 48.82 -15.44 -6.21
N ALA A 19 48.38 -16.70 -6.09
CA ALA A 19 47.88 -17.29 -4.85
C ALA A 19 49.01 -17.45 -3.82
N ASP A 20 50.18 -17.91 -4.28
CA ASP A 20 51.32 -18.24 -3.43
C ASP A 20 52.23 -17.03 -3.12
N CYS A 21 52.10 -15.94 -3.88
CA CYS A 21 52.86 -14.72 -3.62
C CYS A 21 52.31 -13.94 -2.42
N GLN A 22 53.06 -13.97 -1.32
CA GLN A 22 52.67 -13.31 -0.08
C GLN A 22 52.49 -11.78 -0.20
N ILE A 23 53.30 -11.12 -1.05
CA ILE A 23 53.14 -9.69 -1.35
C ILE A 23 51.84 -9.43 -2.10
N CYS A 24 51.52 -10.25 -3.11
CA CYS A 24 50.28 -10.14 -3.86
C CYS A 24 49.05 -10.45 -2.99
N GLN A 25 49.14 -11.40 -2.06
CA GLN A 25 48.06 -11.69 -1.10
C GLN A 25 47.85 -10.56 -0.10
N GLN A 26 48.93 -9.93 0.38
CA GLN A 26 48.88 -8.78 1.28
C GLN A 26 48.33 -7.52 0.60
N GLN A 27 48.59 -7.34 -0.70
CA GLN A 27 48.04 -6.23 -1.48
C GLN A 27 46.69 -6.54 -2.14
N LYS A 28 46.20 -7.78 -2.04
CA LYS A 28 44.89 -8.16 -2.57
C LYS A 28 43.83 -7.52 -1.67
N PRO A 29 43.01 -6.57 -2.18
CA PRO A 29 41.93 -6.03 -1.38
C PRO A 29 41.03 -7.20 -0.99
N THR A 30 40.81 -7.38 0.31
CA THR A 30 39.84 -8.36 0.83
C THR A 30 38.45 -7.88 0.42
N LEU A 31 38.05 -8.15 -0.82
CA LEU A 31 36.68 -8.03 -1.27
C LEU A 31 35.90 -9.20 -0.68
N SER A 32 35.69 -9.13 0.63
CA SER A 32 34.55 -9.75 1.26
C SER A 32 33.45 -8.69 1.23
N PRO A 33 32.59 -8.62 0.19
CA PRO A 33 31.39 -7.83 0.31
C PRO A 33 30.50 -8.56 1.32
N ARG A 34 30.69 -8.28 2.60
CA ARG A 34 29.57 -8.35 3.54
C ARG A 34 28.68 -7.19 3.11
N TYR A 35 27.82 -7.45 2.12
CA TYR A 35 26.81 -6.50 1.68
C TYR A 35 25.99 -6.11 2.90
N GLY A 36 26.29 -4.95 3.51
CA GLY A 36 25.43 -4.36 4.50
C GLY A 36 24.13 -3.99 3.79
N THR A 37 23.03 -4.61 4.18
CA THR A 37 21.72 -4.15 3.74
C THR A 37 21.53 -2.73 4.26
N ILE A 38 21.47 -1.76 3.33
CA ILE A 38 21.12 -0.38 3.63
C ILE A 38 19.80 -0.42 4.42
N PRO A 39 19.72 0.17 5.62
CA PRO A 39 18.45 0.31 6.31
C PRO A 39 17.51 1.09 5.40
N ARG A 40 16.48 0.41 4.89
CA ARG A 40 15.45 1.02 4.05
C ARG A 40 14.15 1.02 4.82
N GLY A 41 13.42 2.12 4.72
CA GLY A 41 12.02 2.12 5.14
C GLY A 41 11.25 1.06 4.37
N ASP A 42 10.35 0.38 5.05
CA ASP A 42 9.36 -0.53 4.47
C ASP A 42 8.14 0.22 3.93
N GLN A 43 8.02 1.51 4.25
CA GLN A 43 6.92 2.40 3.88
C GLN A 43 7.42 3.76 3.37
N PRO A 44 6.67 4.44 2.49
CA PRO A 44 7.05 5.75 1.98
C PRO A 44 7.07 6.83 3.04
N ALA A 45 7.98 7.78 2.88
CA ALA A 45 8.16 8.95 3.74
C ALA A 45 8.49 8.64 5.21
N THR A 46 8.87 7.39 5.53
CA THR A 46 9.20 6.98 6.89
C THR A 46 10.69 7.11 7.20
N TRP A 47 11.57 6.83 6.23
CA TRP A 47 13.02 6.80 6.41
C TRP A 47 13.70 7.62 5.32
N TRP A 48 14.36 8.69 5.74
CA TRP A 48 15.03 9.63 4.85
C TRP A 48 16.54 9.64 5.04
N GLN A 49 17.26 9.86 3.95
CA GLN A 49 18.67 10.25 4.00
C GLN A 49 18.80 11.69 3.55
N VAL A 50 19.58 12.50 4.26
CA VAL A 50 19.76 13.94 3.99
C VAL A 50 21.23 14.30 3.86
N ASP A 51 21.53 15.27 3.02
CA ASP A 51 22.89 15.73 2.74
C ASP A 51 22.87 17.19 2.25
N TYR A 52 24.04 17.83 2.15
CA TYR A 52 24.21 19.14 1.54
C TYR A 52 25.05 19.07 0.27
N ILE A 53 24.56 19.73 -0.78
CA ILE A 53 25.38 20.05 -1.95
C ILE A 53 25.90 21.49 -1.80
N GLY A 54 27.21 21.66 -1.82
CA GLY A 54 27.84 22.97 -1.93
C GLY A 54 29.31 22.99 -1.53
N PRO A 55 29.94 24.17 -1.60
CA PRO A 55 29.37 25.43 -2.10
C PRO A 55 29.18 25.44 -3.63
N LEU A 56 28.07 26.02 -4.09
CA LEU A 56 27.73 26.25 -5.50
C LEU A 56 27.92 27.74 -5.86
N PRO A 57 27.98 28.08 -7.17
CA PRO A 57 27.93 29.48 -7.61
C PRO A 57 26.74 30.21 -6.99
N SER A 58 26.97 31.44 -6.51
CA SER A 58 25.95 32.19 -5.77
C SER A 58 24.74 32.49 -6.67
N TRP A 59 23.54 32.14 -6.19
CA TRP A 59 22.28 32.50 -6.82
C TRP A 59 21.37 33.19 -5.81
N LYS A 60 21.12 34.49 -5.97
CA LYS A 60 20.34 35.30 -5.00
C LYS A 60 20.82 35.13 -3.55
N GLY A 61 22.14 34.99 -3.35
CA GLY A 61 22.78 34.76 -2.05
C GLY A 61 22.72 33.31 -1.54
N GLN A 62 22.09 32.39 -2.27
CA GLN A 62 22.07 30.95 -1.97
C GLN A 62 23.31 30.28 -2.57
N ARG A 63 24.00 29.47 -1.77
CA ARG A 63 25.25 28.77 -2.16
C ARG A 63 25.23 27.28 -1.81
N PHE A 64 24.21 26.82 -1.10
CA PHE A 64 24.09 25.43 -0.66
C PHE A 64 22.70 24.93 -1.04
N VAL A 65 22.56 23.61 -1.14
CA VAL A 65 21.28 22.95 -1.34
C VAL A 65 21.20 21.81 -0.35
N LEU A 66 20.26 21.90 0.60
CA LEU A 66 19.91 20.76 1.44
C LEU A 66 19.10 19.79 0.57
N THR A 67 19.56 18.55 0.47
CA THR A 67 18.88 17.50 -0.26
C THR A 67 18.44 16.41 0.68
N GLY A 68 17.42 15.66 0.27
CA GLY A 68 17.08 14.43 0.95
C GLY A 68 16.35 13.48 0.03
N VAL A 69 16.46 12.19 0.33
CA VAL A 69 15.87 11.10 -0.44
C VAL A 69 15.15 10.13 0.49
N ASP A 70 13.92 9.78 0.13
CA ASP A 70 13.14 8.73 0.77
C ASP A 70 13.70 7.37 0.33
N THR A 71 14.12 6.57 1.30
CA THR A 71 14.82 5.31 1.05
C THR A 71 13.93 4.23 0.45
N TYR A 72 12.61 4.35 0.61
CA TYR A 72 11.61 3.45 0.03
C TYR A 72 11.33 3.79 -1.44
N SER A 73 10.82 4.99 -1.71
CA SER A 73 10.34 5.43 -3.03
C SER A 73 11.44 5.95 -3.96
N GLY A 74 12.56 6.40 -3.41
CA GLY A 74 13.59 7.13 -4.15
C GLY A 74 13.20 8.58 -4.48
N TYR A 75 12.09 9.09 -3.94
CA TYR A 75 11.69 10.48 -4.10
C TYR A 75 12.68 11.36 -3.35
N GLY A 76 13.13 12.45 -3.97
CA GLY A 76 13.98 13.39 -3.26
C GLY A 76 13.53 14.84 -3.38
N PHE A 77 13.93 15.62 -2.40
CA PHE A 77 13.70 17.06 -2.34
C PHE A 77 15.03 17.80 -2.42
N ALA A 78 14.95 19.08 -2.80
CA ALA A 78 16.08 19.99 -2.74
C ALA A 78 15.61 21.37 -2.26
N PHE A 79 16.20 21.83 -1.17
CA PHE A 79 15.93 23.12 -0.54
C PHE A 79 17.14 24.03 -0.69
N PRO A 80 17.00 25.17 -1.39
CA PRO A 80 18.12 26.08 -1.58
C PRO A 80 18.41 26.91 -0.32
N ALA A 81 19.69 27.00 0.03
CA ALA A 81 20.15 27.55 1.30
C ALA A 81 21.30 28.55 1.11
N ARG A 82 21.34 29.59 1.96
CA ARG A 82 22.44 30.57 2.01
C ARG A 82 23.68 30.03 2.70
N ASN A 83 23.48 29.17 3.70
CA ASN A 83 24.52 28.52 4.50
C ASN A 83 24.07 27.11 4.93
N ALA A 84 25.02 26.27 5.32
CA ALA A 84 24.76 24.99 5.99
C ALA A 84 24.86 25.22 7.51
N SER A 85 23.79 25.75 8.11
CA SER A 85 23.67 25.95 9.56
C SER A 85 22.49 25.16 10.11
N ALA A 86 22.55 24.79 11.39
CA ALA A 86 21.49 24.07 12.09
C ALA A 86 20.10 24.70 11.89
N LYS A 87 20.00 26.03 12.01
CA LYS A 87 18.73 26.76 11.81
C LYS A 87 18.20 26.61 10.38
N THR A 88 19.08 26.72 9.39
CA THR A 88 18.70 26.53 7.98
C THR A 88 18.31 25.08 7.70
N THR A 89 19.00 24.11 8.30
CA THR A 89 18.69 22.68 8.20
C THR A 89 17.30 22.38 8.76
N ILE A 90 17.01 22.81 9.99
CA ILE A 90 15.70 22.64 10.63
C ILE A 90 14.59 23.25 9.76
N HIS A 91 14.79 24.46 9.26
CA HIS A 91 13.82 25.12 8.40
C HIS A 91 13.59 24.33 7.11
N GLY A 92 14.66 23.93 6.42
CA GLY A 92 14.56 23.16 5.18
C GLY A 92 13.88 21.80 5.37
N LEU A 93 14.18 21.08 6.45
CA LEU A 93 13.51 19.81 6.79
C LEU A 93 12.05 20.02 7.14
N THR A 94 11.71 21.07 7.88
CA THR A 94 10.31 21.37 8.22
C THR A 94 9.48 21.65 6.96
N GLU A 95 9.98 22.50 6.07
CA GLU A 95 9.31 22.87 4.82
C GLU A 95 9.18 21.69 3.84
N CYS A 96 10.26 20.90 3.68
CA CYS A 96 10.31 19.88 2.64
C CYS A 96 9.81 18.50 3.11
N LEU A 97 9.94 18.17 4.40
CA LEU A 97 9.48 16.92 4.97
C LEU A 97 8.17 17.08 5.73
N ILE A 98 8.17 17.85 6.82
CA ILE A 98 7.03 17.87 7.75
C ILE A 98 5.77 18.39 7.06
N TYR A 99 5.82 19.57 6.46
CA TYR A 99 4.63 20.18 5.85
C TYR A 99 4.10 19.44 4.63
N ARG A 100 4.95 18.65 3.95
CA ARG A 100 4.59 17.98 2.70
C ARG A 100 4.23 16.50 2.88
N HIS A 101 4.96 15.81 3.75
CA HIS A 101 4.88 14.36 3.89
C HIS A 101 4.48 13.93 5.30
N GLY A 102 4.61 14.81 6.30
CA GLY A 102 4.41 14.49 7.72
C GLY A 102 5.73 14.23 8.43
N ILE A 103 5.64 13.86 9.71
CA ILE A 103 6.82 13.58 10.54
C ILE A 103 7.38 12.20 10.16
N PRO A 104 8.65 12.12 9.70
CA PRO A 104 9.27 10.83 9.39
C PRO A 104 9.60 10.06 10.67
N HIS A 105 9.70 8.74 10.56
CA HIS A 105 10.17 7.90 11.67
C HIS A 105 11.67 8.08 11.91
N SER A 106 12.47 8.13 10.83
CA SER A 106 13.92 8.25 10.94
C SER A 106 14.54 9.11 9.84
N ILE A 107 15.59 9.84 10.21
CA ILE A 107 16.47 10.59 9.32
C ILE A 107 17.91 10.10 9.52
N ALA A 108 18.62 9.88 8.43
CA ALA A 108 20.03 9.57 8.41
C ALA A 108 20.83 10.67 7.70
N SER A 109 21.97 11.06 8.26
CA SER A 109 22.86 12.09 7.69
C SER A 109 24.32 11.78 7.93
N ASP A 110 25.22 12.55 7.31
CA ASP A 110 26.63 12.54 7.72
C ASP A 110 26.81 13.18 9.11
N GLN A 111 28.05 13.16 9.62
CA GLN A 111 28.40 13.75 10.91
C GLN A 111 28.70 15.26 10.84
N GLY A 112 28.28 15.94 9.77
CA GLY A 112 28.47 17.37 9.58
C GLY A 112 27.90 18.19 10.75
N THR A 113 28.57 19.28 11.11
CA THR A 113 28.18 20.14 12.26
C THR A 113 26.77 20.70 12.12
N HIS A 114 26.29 20.85 10.89
CA HIS A 114 24.93 21.30 10.57
C HIS A 114 23.85 20.23 10.83
N PHE A 115 24.22 18.96 11.01
CA PHE A 115 23.30 17.88 11.41
C PHE A 115 23.54 17.38 12.85
N THR A 116 24.75 17.55 13.39
CA THR A 116 25.11 17.12 14.77
C THR A 116 24.89 18.20 15.83
N ALA A 117 24.59 19.44 15.41
CA ALA A 117 24.26 20.56 16.29
C ALA A 117 23.15 20.21 17.30
N ARG A 118 23.25 20.80 18.49
CA ARG A 118 22.30 20.54 19.60
C ARG A 118 20.88 20.91 19.20
N GLU A 119 20.71 21.99 18.45
CA GLU A 119 19.42 22.48 17.97
C GLU A 119 18.73 21.45 17.07
N VAL A 120 19.49 20.78 16.19
CA VAL A 120 18.94 19.74 15.29
C VAL A 120 18.55 18.50 16.08
N ARG A 121 19.40 18.08 17.03
CA ARG A 121 19.09 16.94 17.91
C ARG A 121 17.86 17.19 18.77
N GLN A 122 17.72 18.40 19.31
CA GLN A 122 16.54 18.80 20.08
C GLN A 122 15.29 18.81 19.19
N TRP A 123 15.38 19.42 18.01
CA TRP A 123 14.27 19.45 17.06
C TRP A 123 13.82 18.04 16.66
N ALA A 124 14.75 17.12 16.41
CA ALA A 124 14.45 15.73 16.08
C ALA A 124 13.75 15.02 17.26
N HIS A 125 14.28 15.20 18.47
CA HIS A 125 13.69 14.66 19.69
C HIS A 125 12.25 15.16 19.92
N ASP A 126 12.01 16.47 19.78
CA ASP A 126 10.70 17.09 20.01
C ASP A 126 9.63 16.59 19.03
N HIS A 127 10.04 16.18 17.83
CA HIS A 127 9.15 15.59 16.83
C HIS A 127 9.11 14.05 16.89
N GLY A 128 9.85 13.41 17.80
CA GLY A 128 9.92 11.95 17.90
C GLY A 128 10.66 11.28 16.72
N ILE A 129 11.56 12.00 16.05
CA ILE A 129 12.32 11.52 14.90
C ILE A 129 13.59 10.82 15.41
N HIS A 130 13.78 9.56 15.03
CA HIS A 130 15.03 8.86 15.28
C HIS A 130 16.12 9.31 14.31
N TRP A 131 17.15 10.01 14.81
CA TRP A 131 18.28 10.45 13.99
C TRP A 131 19.43 9.46 14.05
N SER A 132 19.95 9.04 12.89
CA SER A 132 21.15 8.21 12.78
C SER A 132 22.23 8.91 11.95
N TYR A 133 23.49 8.59 12.23
CA TYR A 133 24.64 9.17 11.53
C TYR A 133 25.39 8.08 10.76
N HIS A 134 25.74 8.37 9.50
CA HIS A 134 26.58 7.47 8.72
C HIS A 134 27.95 7.31 9.39
N ILE A 135 28.47 6.08 9.41
CA ILE A 135 29.85 5.82 9.84
C ILE A 135 30.77 6.34 8.73
N PRO A 136 31.77 7.19 9.05
CA PRO A 136 32.77 7.61 8.08
C PRO A 136 33.39 6.39 7.39
N HIS A 137 33.52 6.43 6.05
CA HIS A 137 34.08 5.35 5.21
C HIS A 137 33.21 4.10 4.96
N HIS A 138 31.89 4.14 5.23
CA HIS A 138 30.94 3.10 4.80
C HIS A 138 30.00 3.58 3.66
N PRO A 139 30.42 3.48 2.38
CA PRO A 139 29.67 3.98 1.23
C PRO A 139 28.31 3.28 1.01
N GLU A 140 28.11 2.09 1.59
CA GLU A 140 26.86 1.35 1.46
C GLU A 140 25.68 2.07 2.14
N ALA A 141 25.90 2.69 3.31
CA ALA A 141 24.84 3.38 4.04
C ALA A 141 24.46 4.74 3.41
N ALA A 142 25.42 5.46 2.80
CA ALA A 142 25.22 6.77 2.18
C ALA A 142 24.92 6.71 0.67
N GLY A 143 25.02 5.53 0.05
CA GLY A 143 25.00 5.39 -1.40
C GLY A 143 23.71 5.82 -2.10
N LEU A 144 22.56 5.91 -1.41
CA LEU A 144 21.31 6.41 -2.00
C LEU A 144 21.32 7.93 -2.16
N ILE A 145 21.65 8.66 -1.10
CA ILE A 145 21.72 10.13 -1.16
C ILE A 145 22.87 10.61 -2.05
N GLU A 146 24.02 9.94 -2.03
CA GLU A 146 25.14 10.24 -2.93
C GLU A 146 24.75 10.07 -4.41
N ARG A 147 24.11 8.94 -4.74
CA ARG A 147 23.62 8.67 -6.09
C ARG A 147 22.57 9.71 -6.50
N TRP A 148 21.65 10.05 -5.60
CA TRP A 148 20.62 11.04 -5.87
C TRP A 148 21.21 12.42 -6.12
N ASN A 149 22.18 12.84 -5.30
CA ASN A 149 22.93 14.10 -5.47
C ASN A 149 23.70 14.14 -6.80
N GLY A 150 24.33 13.03 -7.21
CA GLY A 150 24.98 12.90 -8.52
C GLY A 150 24.00 13.05 -9.69
N LEU A 151 22.81 12.46 -9.58
CA LEU A 151 21.74 12.61 -10.57
C LEU A 151 21.21 14.05 -10.62
N LEU A 152 21.06 14.71 -9.47
CA LEU A 152 20.64 16.11 -9.41
C LEU A 152 21.65 17.03 -10.09
N LYS A 153 22.95 16.87 -9.82
CA LYS A 153 24.01 17.64 -10.48
C LYS A 153 23.98 17.46 -12.00
N THR A 154 23.89 16.21 -12.46
CA THR A 154 23.76 15.89 -13.89
C THR A 154 22.54 16.57 -14.52
N GLN A 155 21.40 16.53 -13.82
CA GLN A 155 20.16 17.12 -14.32
C GLN A 155 20.21 18.66 -14.36
N LEU A 156 20.86 19.30 -13.39
CA LEU A 156 21.10 20.74 -13.39
C LEU A 156 21.96 21.15 -14.59
N GLN A 157 23.09 20.47 -14.81
CA GLN A 157 24.00 20.74 -15.94
C GLN A 157 23.28 20.60 -17.29
N ARG A 158 22.50 19.53 -17.47
CA ARG A 158 21.69 19.32 -18.69
C ARG A 158 20.72 20.46 -18.95
N GLN A 159 20.03 20.96 -17.92
CA GLN A 159 19.04 22.04 -18.09
C GLN A 159 19.68 23.42 -18.25
N LEU A 160 20.91 23.61 -17.79
CA LEU A 160 21.68 24.84 -17.98
C LEU A 160 22.43 24.88 -19.31
N GLY A 161 22.58 23.75 -20.00
CA GLY A 161 23.22 23.67 -21.32
C GLY A 161 24.75 23.67 -21.26
N GLY A 162 25.35 23.24 -20.15
CA GLY A 162 26.80 23.19 -19.99
C GLY A 162 27.25 22.55 -18.67
N ASN A 163 28.57 22.49 -18.45
CA ASN A 163 29.15 21.89 -17.23
C ASN A 163 29.09 22.83 -16.01
N SER A 164 28.83 24.12 -16.22
CA SER A 164 28.69 25.12 -15.16
C SER A 164 27.35 24.99 -14.43
N LEU A 165 27.38 25.19 -13.12
CA LEU A 165 26.18 25.29 -12.28
C LEU A 165 25.76 26.75 -12.06
N GLU A 166 26.26 27.71 -12.84
CA GLU A 166 25.78 29.10 -12.77
C GLU A 166 24.28 29.20 -13.09
N GLY A 167 23.55 29.92 -12.23
CA GLY A 167 22.09 30.01 -12.37
C GLY A 167 21.34 28.73 -11.98
N TRP A 168 21.97 27.77 -11.28
CA TRP A 168 21.33 26.52 -10.83
C TRP A 168 19.97 26.74 -10.17
N GLY A 169 19.80 27.81 -9.39
CA GLY A 169 18.55 28.09 -8.69
C GLY A 169 17.37 28.42 -9.61
N ARG A 170 17.62 28.82 -10.87
CA ARG A 170 16.56 29.02 -11.89
C ARG A 170 15.92 27.69 -12.29
N VAL A 171 16.70 26.60 -12.29
CA VAL A 171 16.27 25.29 -12.79
C VAL A 171 16.13 24.23 -11.68
N LEU A 172 16.52 24.54 -10.44
CA LEU A 172 16.55 23.55 -9.34
C LEU A 172 15.23 22.78 -9.20
N GLN A 173 14.11 23.47 -9.06
CA GLN A 173 12.81 22.82 -8.86
C GLN A 173 12.38 22.02 -10.10
N LYS A 174 12.70 22.51 -11.31
CA LYS A 174 12.46 21.78 -12.57
C LYS A 174 13.32 20.52 -12.68
N ALA A 175 14.57 20.58 -12.20
CA ALA A 175 15.47 19.43 -12.15
C ALA A 175 14.98 18.36 -11.16
N VAL A 176 14.60 18.77 -9.94
CA VAL A 176 14.00 17.88 -8.94
C VAL A 176 12.71 17.25 -9.45
N TYR A 177 11.83 18.04 -10.06
CA TYR A 177 10.60 17.54 -10.67
C TYR A 177 10.88 16.47 -11.73
N ALA A 178 11.76 16.76 -12.69
CA ALA A 178 12.13 15.79 -13.72
C ALA A 178 12.73 14.51 -13.14
N LEU A 179 13.55 14.63 -12.08
CA LEU A 179 14.11 13.50 -11.37
C LEU A 179 13.04 12.66 -10.66
N ASN A 180 12.03 13.27 -10.06
CA ASN A 180 10.97 12.54 -9.37
C ASN A 180 9.92 11.95 -10.32
N GLN A 181 9.87 12.42 -11.58
CA GLN A 181 8.99 11.87 -12.63
C GLN A 181 9.64 10.74 -13.45
N ARG A 182 10.96 10.56 -13.37
CA ARG A 182 11.65 9.51 -14.14
C ARG A 182 11.21 8.13 -13.67
N SER A 183 10.94 7.21 -14.59
CA SER A 183 10.70 5.81 -14.22
C SER A 183 11.99 5.19 -13.70
N ILE A 184 11.94 4.57 -12.52
CA ILE A 184 13.05 3.75 -12.02
C ILE A 184 12.81 2.32 -12.51
N TYR A 185 13.73 1.79 -13.32
CA TYR A 185 13.65 0.42 -13.88
C TYR A 185 12.33 0.11 -14.62
N GLY A 186 11.73 1.09 -15.29
CA GLY A 186 10.58 0.88 -16.18
C GLY A 186 9.25 0.58 -15.49
N THR A 187 9.17 0.63 -14.15
CA THR A 187 7.96 0.25 -13.40
C THR A 187 7.19 1.46 -12.86
N VAL A 188 7.75 2.26 -11.95
CA VAL A 188 7.02 3.40 -11.33
C VAL A 188 7.98 4.56 -11.02
N SER A 189 7.53 5.80 -11.19
CA SER A 189 8.32 7.01 -10.86
C SER A 189 8.37 7.27 -9.36
N PRO A 190 9.42 7.91 -8.82
CA PRO A 190 9.54 8.23 -7.40
C PRO A 190 8.33 8.98 -6.82
N ILE A 191 7.80 9.95 -7.57
CA ILE A 191 6.62 10.72 -7.15
C ILE A 191 5.36 9.83 -7.08
N ALA A 192 5.21 8.91 -8.02
CA ALA A 192 4.13 7.93 -7.98
C ALA A 192 4.34 6.90 -6.87
N ARG A 193 5.58 6.53 -6.52
CA ARG A 193 5.86 5.62 -5.39
C ARG A 193 5.59 6.27 -4.04
N ILE A 194 6.00 7.53 -3.82
CA ILE A 194 5.80 8.19 -2.53
C ILE A 194 4.35 8.59 -2.28
N HIS A 195 3.63 9.03 -3.33
CA HIS A 195 2.24 9.47 -3.21
C HIS A 195 1.23 8.36 -3.55
N GLY A 196 1.57 7.45 -4.46
CA GLY A 196 0.75 6.28 -4.82
C GLY A 196 0.83 5.12 -3.83
N SER A 197 1.74 5.16 -2.85
CA SER A 197 1.65 4.29 -1.67
C SER A 197 0.86 4.93 -0.51
N ARG A 198 0.67 6.26 -0.52
CA ARG A 198 -0.28 6.95 0.36
C ARG A 198 -1.72 6.86 -0.18
N ASN A 199 -1.84 6.64 -1.48
CA ASN A 199 -3.04 6.27 -2.20
C ASN A 199 -2.89 4.83 -2.74
N GLN A 200 -3.00 3.80 -1.89
CA GLN A 200 -3.49 2.52 -2.41
C GLN A 200 -4.90 2.77 -2.95
N GLY A 201 -4.97 3.05 -4.24
CA GLY A 201 -6.16 3.52 -4.91
C GLY A 201 -5.78 4.17 -6.22
N VAL A 202 -5.77 3.37 -7.28
CA VAL A 202 -5.62 3.76 -8.69
C VAL A 202 -4.16 3.95 -9.15
N GLU A 203 -3.41 2.84 -9.20
CA GLU A 203 -2.63 2.62 -10.41
C GLU A 203 -3.61 2.62 -11.59
N LYS A 204 -3.42 3.48 -12.59
CA LYS A 204 -3.94 3.21 -13.95
C LYS A 204 -3.07 2.13 -14.63
N GLY A 205 -2.70 1.09 -13.88
CA GLY A 205 -2.18 -0.14 -14.42
C GLY A 205 -3.38 -0.95 -14.90
N ILE A 206 -3.31 -1.49 -16.11
CA ILE A 206 -4.27 -2.51 -16.54
C ILE A 206 -3.98 -3.73 -15.66
N VAL A 207 -4.72 -3.86 -14.56
CA VAL A 207 -4.66 -5.06 -13.73
C VAL A 207 -5.45 -6.13 -14.48
N PRO A 208 -4.82 -7.25 -14.90
CA PRO A 208 -5.54 -8.32 -15.55
C PRO A 208 -6.58 -8.86 -14.56
N LEU A 209 -7.83 -8.94 -15.00
CA LEU A 209 -8.94 -9.51 -14.25
C LEU A 209 -9.31 -10.85 -14.91
N PRO A 210 -8.78 -11.99 -14.44
CA PRO A 210 -9.06 -13.28 -15.06
C PRO A 210 -10.51 -13.69 -14.78
N ILE A 211 -11.29 -13.81 -15.85
CA ILE A 211 -12.65 -14.33 -15.84
C ILE A 211 -12.65 -15.63 -16.64
N THR A 212 -13.13 -16.70 -16.02
CA THR A 212 -13.16 -18.04 -16.63
C THR A 212 -14.58 -18.58 -16.63
N PRO A 213 -15.01 -19.32 -17.66
CA PRO A 213 -16.31 -19.98 -17.63
C PRO A 213 -16.43 -20.94 -16.45
N SER A 214 -17.63 -21.06 -15.88
CA SER A 214 -17.94 -22.06 -14.85
C SER A 214 -17.96 -23.48 -15.44
N ASP A 215 -18.44 -23.62 -16.67
CA ASP A 215 -18.47 -24.85 -17.47
C ASP A 215 -17.71 -24.62 -18.79
N PRO A 216 -16.64 -25.39 -19.10
CA PRO A 216 -15.87 -25.28 -20.34
C PRO A 216 -16.70 -25.39 -21.63
N LEU A 217 -17.88 -26.02 -21.58
CA LEU A 217 -18.78 -26.19 -22.73
C LEU A 217 -19.97 -25.21 -22.71
N GLY A 218 -20.12 -24.44 -21.63
CA GLY A 218 -21.24 -23.52 -21.42
C GLY A 218 -21.08 -22.21 -22.19
N LYS A 219 -22.19 -21.70 -22.75
CA LYS A 219 -22.24 -20.32 -23.24
C LYS A 219 -22.24 -19.36 -22.05
N PHE A 220 -21.28 -18.46 -22.01
CA PHE A 220 -21.18 -17.41 -21.00
C PHE A 220 -20.97 -16.06 -21.68
N LEU A 221 -21.35 -14.99 -20.98
CA LEU A 221 -21.14 -13.62 -21.43
C LEU A 221 -20.13 -12.94 -20.52
N LEU A 222 -19.06 -12.44 -21.11
CA LEU A 222 -18.03 -11.71 -20.37
C LEU A 222 -18.57 -10.35 -19.91
N PRO A 223 -18.26 -9.94 -18.67
CA PRO A 223 -18.47 -8.58 -18.26
C PRO A 223 -17.62 -7.62 -19.08
N VAL A 224 -18.22 -6.56 -19.61
CA VAL A 224 -17.55 -5.60 -20.51
C VAL A 224 -17.60 -4.18 -19.98
N PRO A 225 -16.55 -3.37 -20.18
CA PRO A 225 -16.62 -1.94 -19.90
C PRO A 225 -17.51 -1.25 -20.95
N ILE A 226 -18.38 -0.34 -20.52
CA ILE A 226 -19.24 0.45 -21.43
C ILE A 226 -18.39 1.37 -22.32
N THR A 227 -17.37 1.98 -21.73
CA THR A 227 -16.38 2.83 -22.40
C THR A 227 -15.02 2.61 -21.74
N LEU A 228 -13.94 3.03 -22.43
CA LEU A 228 -12.56 2.92 -21.94
C LEU A 228 -12.31 3.63 -20.59
N GLY A 229 -13.24 4.50 -20.14
CA GLY A 229 -13.18 5.20 -18.86
C GLY A 229 -14.34 4.91 -17.90
N SER A 230 -15.17 3.90 -18.18
CA SER A 230 -16.32 3.57 -17.33
C SER A 230 -15.88 2.96 -16.00
N ALA A 231 -16.54 3.38 -14.92
CA ALA A 231 -16.36 2.75 -13.62
C ALA A 231 -17.04 1.36 -13.63
N GLY A 232 -16.24 0.30 -13.60
CA GLY A 232 -16.73 -1.08 -13.52
C GLY A 232 -17.08 -1.74 -14.86
N LEU A 233 -17.47 -3.02 -14.77
CA LEU A 233 -17.84 -3.88 -15.89
C LEU A 233 -19.34 -4.16 -15.86
N GLU A 234 -20.04 -4.05 -16.99
CA GLU A 234 -21.44 -4.45 -17.08
C GLU A 234 -21.56 -5.97 -17.02
N VAL A 235 -22.45 -6.43 -16.15
CA VAL A 235 -22.80 -7.84 -16.00
C VAL A 235 -24.00 -8.13 -16.88
N LEU A 236 -23.86 -9.06 -17.81
CA LEU A 236 -24.87 -9.37 -18.82
C LEU A 236 -25.67 -10.61 -18.44
N ALA A 237 -26.97 -10.62 -18.77
CA ALA A 237 -27.86 -11.75 -18.55
C ALA A 237 -27.44 -12.95 -19.41
N PRO A 238 -27.10 -14.11 -18.82
CA PRO A 238 -26.80 -15.31 -19.61
C PRO A 238 -28.06 -15.96 -20.20
N GLU A 239 -29.21 -15.73 -19.57
CA GLU A 239 -30.51 -16.29 -19.96
C GLU A 239 -31.63 -15.26 -19.80
N ARG A 240 -32.74 -15.48 -20.52
CA ARG A 240 -33.95 -14.66 -20.38
C ARG A 240 -34.65 -14.96 -19.05
N GLY A 241 -35.29 -13.97 -18.45
CA GLY A 241 -36.02 -14.19 -17.21
C GLY A 241 -37.00 -13.08 -16.86
N VAL A 242 -37.80 -13.36 -15.84
CA VAL A 242 -38.80 -12.45 -15.28
C VAL A 242 -38.70 -12.49 -13.77
N LEU A 243 -38.65 -11.33 -13.14
CA LEU A 243 -38.68 -11.17 -11.69
C LEU A 243 -39.92 -10.38 -11.28
N LEU A 244 -40.86 -11.08 -10.64
CA LEU A 244 -42.13 -10.52 -10.18
C LEU A 244 -41.92 -9.52 -9.01
N PRO A 245 -42.83 -8.56 -8.81
CA PRO A 245 -42.84 -7.68 -7.65
C PRO A 245 -42.77 -8.46 -6.33
N GLY A 246 -41.89 -8.02 -5.42
CA GLY A 246 -41.65 -8.64 -4.11
C GLY A 246 -40.78 -9.90 -4.15
N ALA A 247 -40.49 -10.46 -5.32
CA ALA A 247 -39.70 -11.67 -5.46
C ALA A 247 -38.18 -11.38 -5.40
N THR A 248 -37.45 -12.43 -5.03
CA THR A 248 -35.98 -12.46 -5.02
C THR A 248 -35.52 -13.65 -5.85
N THR A 249 -34.46 -13.46 -6.63
CA THR A 249 -33.81 -14.54 -7.40
C THR A 249 -32.30 -14.38 -7.34
N ASN A 250 -31.56 -15.47 -7.56
CA ASN A 250 -30.11 -15.43 -7.74
C ASN A 250 -29.80 -15.97 -9.15
N ILE A 251 -29.35 -15.09 -10.04
CA ILE A 251 -29.08 -15.44 -11.44
C ILE A 251 -27.65 -15.97 -11.54
N PRO A 252 -27.40 -17.24 -11.90
CA PRO A 252 -26.04 -17.73 -12.13
C PRO A 252 -25.46 -17.05 -13.37
N LEU A 253 -24.25 -16.49 -13.26
CA LEU A 253 -23.65 -15.74 -14.36
C LEU A 253 -22.80 -16.60 -15.31
N ASN A 254 -22.61 -17.89 -15.02
CA ASN A 254 -21.86 -18.86 -15.82
C ASN A 254 -20.35 -18.56 -15.93
N TRP A 255 -19.81 -17.71 -15.05
CA TRP A 255 -18.38 -17.45 -14.94
C TRP A 255 -17.91 -17.31 -13.50
N LYS A 256 -16.61 -17.55 -13.33
CA LYS A 256 -15.82 -17.38 -12.11
C LYS A 256 -14.87 -16.22 -12.30
N LEU A 257 -14.52 -15.57 -11.21
CA LEU A 257 -13.64 -14.42 -11.20
C LEU A 257 -12.49 -14.63 -10.22
N ARG A 258 -11.27 -14.30 -10.64
CA ARG A 258 -10.13 -14.16 -9.73
C ARG A 258 -9.83 -12.69 -9.49
N LEU A 259 -10.08 -12.22 -8.28
CA LEU A 259 -9.81 -10.84 -7.90
C LEU A 259 -8.31 -10.59 -7.74
N PRO A 260 -7.82 -9.38 -8.09
CA PRO A 260 -6.44 -9.01 -7.80
C PRO A 260 -6.16 -9.02 -6.29
N PRO A 261 -4.92 -9.31 -5.86
CA PRO A 261 -4.56 -9.23 -4.44
C PRO A 261 -4.94 -7.87 -3.83
N GLY A 262 -5.52 -7.91 -2.63
CA GLY A 262 -5.95 -6.71 -1.92
C GLY A 262 -7.17 -6.01 -2.52
N HIS A 263 -7.99 -6.69 -3.33
CA HIS A 263 -9.24 -6.15 -3.88
C HIS A 263 -10.42 -7.07 -3.60
N PHE A 264 -11.61 -6.49 -3.44
CA PHE A 264 -12.88 -7.19 -3.39
C PHE A 264 -13.77 -6.78 -4.57
N GLY A 265 -14.71 -7.64 -4.96
CA GLY A 265 -15.71 -7.32 -5.97
C GLY A 265 -16.99 -6.78 -5.34
N LEU A 266 -17.66 -5.84 -6.01
CA LEU A 266 -18.96 -5.33 -5.60
C LEU A 266 -19.92 -5.30 -6.79
N LEU A 267 -20.98 -6.11 -6.72
CA LEU A 267 -22.10 -6.11 -7.65
C LEU A 267 -23.11 -5.05 -7.25
N MET A 268 -23.46 -4.19 -8.20
CA MET A 268 -24.35 -3.05 -8.02
C MET A 268 -25.44 -3.03 -9.10
N PRO A 269 -26.67 -2.58 -8.78
CA PRO A 269 -27.68 -2.35 -9.81
C PRO A 269 -27.29 -1.15 -10.69
N LEU A 270 -27.75 -1.15 -11.93
CA LEU A 270 -27.67 0.00 -12.83
C LEU A 270 -28.66 1.08 -12.41
N ASN A 271 -28.36 2.34 -12.70
CA ASN A 271 -29.24 3.47 -12.38
C ASN A 271 -30.66 3.29 -12.95
N GLN A 272 -30.81 2.67 -14.12
CA GLN A 272 -32.11 2.41 -14.73
C GLN A 272 -32.91 1.33 -13.98
N GLN A 273 -32.23 0.34 -13.40
CA GLN A 273 -32.84 -0.73 -12.62
C GLN A 273 -33.25 -0.24 -11.23
N ALA A 274 -32.38 0.54 -10.59
CA ALA A 274 -32.68 1.17 -9.30
C ALA A 274 -33.93 2.06 -9.37
N LYS A 275 -34.13 2.79 -10.48
CA LYS A 275 -35.35 3.59 -10.74
C LYS A 275 -36.62 2.73 -10.83
N LYS A 276 -36.51 1.46 -11.20
CA LYS A 276 -37.63 0.50 -11.25
C LYS A 276 -37.83 -0.26 -9.94
N GLY A 277 -37.04 0.05 -8.89
CA GLY A 277 -37.09 -0.65 -7.60
C GLY A 277 -36.30 -1.96 -7.58
N ILE A 278 -35.44 -2.21 -8.57
CA ILE A 278 -34.61 -3.41 -8.63
C ILE A 278 -33.30 -3.16 -7.88
N THR A 279 -32.97 -4.08 -6.98
CA THR A 279 -31.80 -3.98 -6.09
C THR A 279 -30.98 -5.26 -6.13
N VAL A 280 -29.66 -5.13 -5.98
CA VAL A 280 -28.77 -6.28 -5.77
C VAL A 280 -28.68 -6.56 -4.27
N LEU A 281 -28.97 -7.78 -3.84
CA LEU A 281 -28.95 -8.18 -2.43
C LEU A 281 -27.61 -8.81 -2.06
N GLY A 282 -26.76 -8.14 -1.29
CA GLY A 282 -25.47 -8.72 -0.89
C GLY A 282 -24.57 -8.97 -2.10
N GLY A 283 -23.93 -7.91 -2.59
CA GLY A 283 -23.12 -7.95 -3.81
C GLY A 283 -21.61 -8.11 -3.58
N VAL A 284 -21.16 -8.43 -2.37
CA VAL A 284 -19.73 -8.52 -2.06
C VAL A 284 -19.16 -9.85 -2.53
N ILE A 285 -18.07 -9.77 -3.29
CA ILE A 285 -17.29 -10.93 -3.73
C ILE A 285 -15.95 -10.86 -3.00
N ASP A 286 -15.73 -11.79 -2.07
CA ASP A 286 -14.51 -11.87 -1.29
C ASP A 286 -13.31 -12.34 -2.15
N PRO A 287 -12.07 -11.93 -1.81
CA PRO A 287 -10.88 -12.27 -2.58
C PRO A 287 -10.58 -13.78 -2.65
N ASP A 288 -11.03 -14.54 -1.66
CA ASP A 288 -10.87 -16.00 -1.53
C ASP A 288 -12.07 -16.78 -2.09
N TYR A 289 -13.06 -16.09 -2.67
CA TYR A 289 -14.17 -16.75 -3.36
C TYR A 289 -13.71 -17.32 -4.71
N HIS A 290 -13.95 -18.62 -4.91
CA HIS A 290 -13.57 -19.34 -6.14
C HIS A 290 -14.76 -20.04 -6.83
N GLY A 291 -15.97 -19.81 -6.31
CA GLY A 291 -17.21 -20.34 -6.88
C GLY A 291 -17.67 -19.58 -8.13
N GLU A 292 -18.77 -20.06 -8.69
CA GLU A 292 -19.50 -19.33 -9.73
C GLU A 292 -20.12 -18.06 -9.16
N ILE A 293 -20.02 -16.96 -9.90
CA ILE A 293 -20.64 -15.71 -9.47
C ILE A 293 -22.15 -15.76 -9.76
N GLY A 294 -22.96 -15.51 -8.72
CA GLY A 294 -24.39 -15.26 -8.83
C GLY A 294 -24.71 -13.77 -8.70
N LEU A 295 -25.78 -13.34 -9.37
CA LEU A 295 -26.34 -12.00 -9.21
C LEU A 295 -27.68 -12.08 -8.44
N PRO A 296 -27.66 -11.85 -7.11
CA PRO A 296 -28.86 -11.83 -6.31
C PRO A 296 -29.64 -10.53 -6.56
N LEU A 297 -30.85 -10.65 -7.12
CA LEU A 297 -31.73 -9.52 -7.43
C LEU A 297 -33.02 -9.60 -6.62
N HIS A 298 -33.48 -8.44 -6.14
CA HIS A 298 -34.78 -8.26 -5.53
C HIS A 298 -35.56 -7.16 -6.24
N ASN A 299 -36.83 -7.45 -6.56
CA ASN A 299 -37.74 -6.49 -7.15
C ASN A 299 -38.63 -5.87 -6.06
N GLY A 300 -38.23 -4.70 -5.55
CA GLY A 300 -39.06 -3.87 -4.67
C GLY A 300 -40.02 -2.95 -5.44
N GLY A 301 -40.07 -3.05 -6.77
CA GLY A 301 -40.96 -2.29 -7.63
C GLY A 301 -42.39 -2.84 -7.66
N LYS A 302 -43.24 -2.19 -8.48
CA LYS A 302 -44.65 -2.57 -8.66
C LYS A 302 -44.94 -3.32 -9.96
N GLN A 303 -43.93 -3.48 -10.81
CA GLN A 303 -44.05 -4.08 -12.14
C GLN A 303 -43.08 -5.24 -12.29
N ASP A 304 -43.42 -6.18 -13.15
CA ASP A 304 -42.54 -7.29 -13.52
C ASP A 304 -41.26 -6.75 -14.17
N TYR A 305 -40.12 -7.25 -13.73
CA TYR A 305 -38.84 -6.93 -14.33
C TYR A 305 -38.42 -8.07 -15.27
N VAL A 306 -38.49 -7.80 -16.57
CA VAL A 306 -38.17 -8.75 -17.63
C VAL A 306 -36.82 -8.41 -18.25
N TRP A 307 -36.03 -9.44 -18.57
CA TRP A 307 -34.78 -9.30 -19.31
C TRP A 307 -34.59 -10.42 -20.35
N SER A 308 -33.83 -10.10 -21.38
CA SER A 308 -33.38 -11.01 -22.44
C SER A 308 -31.90 -11.37 -22.26
N VAL A 309 -31.45 -12.39 -22.99
CA VAL A 309 -30.02 -12.75 -23.05
C VAL A 309 -29.22 -11.54 -23.53
N GLY A 310 -28.15 -11.19 -22.83
CA GLY A 310 -27.28 -10.07 -23.15
C GLY A 310 -27.71 -8.72 -22.57
N ASP A 311 -28.89 -8.63 -21.93
CA ASP A 311 -29.29 -7.38 -21.27
C ASP A 311 -28.38 -7.10 -20.07
N PRO A 312 -28.04 -5.82 -19.81
CA PRO A 312 -27.20 -5.46 -18.69
C PRO A 312 -28.03 -5.55 -17.39
N LEU A 313 -27.64 -6.48 -16.50
CA LEU A 313 -28.34 -6.77 -15.25
C LEU A 313 -27.70 -6.11 -14.02
N GLY A 314 -26.50 -5.58 -14.16
CA GLY A 314 -25.80 -4.96 -13.05
C GLY A 314 -24.41 -4.50 -13.47
N ARG A 315 -23.63 -4.12 -12.47
CA ARG A 315 -22.28 -3.62 -12.63
C ARG A 315 -21.37 -4.23 -11.58
N LEU A 316 -20.25 -4.79 -12.03
CA LEU A 316 -19.17 -5.25 -11.19
C LEU A 316 -18.14 -4.13 -11.00
N LEU A 317 -17.91 -3.73 -9.75
CA LEU A 317 -16.80 -2.87 -9.35
C LEU A 317 -15.73 -3.75 -8.71
N VAL A 318 -14.45 -3.45 -9.00
CA VAL A 318 -13.31 -4.05 -8.31
C VAL A 318 -12.67 -2.94 -7.48
N LEU A 319 -12.72 -3.08 -6.16
CA LEU A 319 -12.36 -2.03 -5.21
C LEU A 319 -11.24 -2.52 -4.28
N PRO A 320 -10.33 -1.63 -3.83
CA PRO A 320 -9.28 -2.00 -2.88
C PRO A 320 -9.88 -2.40 -1.52
N CYS A 321 -9.34 -3.46 -0.93
CA CYS A 321 -9.70 -3.95 0.39
C CYS A 321 -8.81 -3.26 1.45
N PRO A 322 -9.36 -2.45 2.36
CA PRO A 322 -8.59 -1.84 3.42
C PRO A 322 -8.15 -2.89 4.45
N VAL A 323 -6.88 -2.87 4.85
CA VAL A 323 -6.40 -3.68 5.97
C VAL A 323 -6.92 -3.06 7.28
N ILE A 324 -8.02 -3.59 7.80
CA ILE A 324 -8.58 -3.15 9.07
C ILE A 324 -7.89 -3.90 10.21
N LYS A 325 -7.02 -3.21 10.96
CA LYS A 325 -6.46 -3.74 12.21
C LYS A 325 -7.51 -3.63 13.31
N VAL A 326 -8.00 -4.78 13.77
CA VAL A 326 -8.91 -4.87 14.90
C VAL A 326 -8.10 -5.09 16.19
N ASN A 327 -8.16 -4.15 17.12
CA ASN A 327 -7.57 -4.31 18.45
C ASN A 327 -8.49 -5.17 19.34
N GLY A 328 -8.27 -6.49 19.34
CA GLY A 328 -8.97 -7.45 20.20
C GLY A 328 -8.35 -8.84 20.12
N LYS A 329 -8.54 -9.68 21.16
CA LYS A 329 -8.13 -11.09 21.11
C LYS A 329 -8.97 -11.82 20.06
N LEU A 330 -8.34 -12.27 18.98
CA LEU A 330 -8.95 -13.19 18.03
C LEU A 330 -9.20 -14.54 18.72
N GLN A 331 -10.45 -14.97 18.80
CA GLN A 331 -10.77 -16.37 19.07
C GLN A 331 -10.69 -17.14 17.75
N GLN A 332 -9.90 -18.21 17.70
CA GLN A 332 -9.92 -19.13 16.56
C GLN A 332 -11.32 -19.73 16.41
N SER A 333 -11.79 -19.85 15.17
CA SER A 333 -13.07 -20.48 14.85
C SER A 333 -13.09 -21.94 15.35
N ASN A 334 -14.19 -22.35 15.97
CA ASN A 334 -14.38 -23.73 16.42
C ASN A 334 -14.39 -24.69 15.19
N PRO A 335 -13.51 -25.70 15.13
CA PRO A 335 -13.39 -26.60 13.98
C PRO A 335 -14.57 -27.59 13.84
N SER A 336 -15.51 -27.62 14.78
CA SER A 336 -16.61 -28.59 14.81
C SER A 336 -17.90 -28.17 14.10
N ARG A 337 -17.92 -27.05 13.36
CA ARG A 337 -19.10 -26.60 12.60
C ARG A 337 -18.98 -26.90 11.09
N MET A 338 -18.71 -28.15 10.76
CA MET A 338 -18.93 -28.69 9.42
C MET A 338 -20.21 -29.52 9.42
N THR A 339 -21.37 -28.87 9.41
CA THR A 339 -22.65 -29.53 9.15
C THR A 339 -23.51 -28.63 8.28
N LYS A 340 -23.66 -29.07 7.01
CA LYS A 340 -24.72 -28.76 6.03
C LYS A 340 -25.51 -27.48 6.31
N ASP A 341 -24.93 -26.36 5.91
CA ASP A 341 -25.56 -25.12 5.43
C ASP A 341 -24.45 -24.05 5.50
N ALA A 342 -23.87 -23.76 4.33
CA ALA A 342 -22.66 -22.96 4.23
C ALA A 342 -22.98 -21.47 4.37
N ASP A 343 -22.71 -20.91 5.55
CA ASP A 343 -22.23 -19.53 5.66
C ASP A 343 -21.27 -19.38 6.85
N PRO A 344 -19.96 -19.16 6.60
CA PRO A 344 -19.07 -18.62 7.60
C PRO A 344 -18.29 -17.39 7.08
N SER A 345 -18.91 -16.40 6.45
CA SER A 345 -18.24 -15.12 6.16
C SER A 345 -18.62 -14.02 7.16
N GLY A 346 -18.06 -14.10 8.37
CA GLY A 346 -18.21 -13.02 9.35
C GLY A 346 -17.26 -13.17 10.54
N MET A 347 -16.20 -12.35 10.58
CA MET A 347 -15.39 -12.19 11.80
C MET A 347 -16.25 -11.51 12.88
N LYS A 348 -16.52 -12.21 13.98
CA LYS A 348 -17.14 -11.62 15.17
C LYS A 348 -16.07 -11.00 16.05
N VAL A 349 -16.07 -9.67 16.12
CA VAL A 349 -15.16 -8.87 16.95
C VAL A 349 -15.89 -8.42 18.21
N TRP A 350 -15.23 -8.53 19.37
CA TRP A 350 -15.72 -7.98 20.64
C TRP A 350 -14.93 -6.71 20.98
N VAL A 351 -15.64 -5.62 21.27
CA VAL A 351 -15.07 -4.36 21.74
C VAL A 351 -15.48 -4.15 23.19
N ASN A 352 -14.51 -4.13 24.11
CA ASN A 352 -14.74 -3.71 25.49
C ASN A 352 -14.33 -2.25 25.64
N PRO A 353 -15.26 -1.30 25.87
CA PRO A 353 -14.90 0.07 26.17
C PRO A 353 -14.35 0.18 27.61
N PRO A 354 -13.26 0.94 27.86
CA PRO A 354 -12.71 1.10 29.20
C PRO A 354 -13.50 2.13 30.03
N GLY A 355 -13.77 1.82 31.30
CA GLY A 355 -14.10 2.82 32.33
C GLY A 355 -15.57 3.00 32.73
N LYS A 356 -16.47 2.03 32.52
CA LYS A 356 -17.81 2.07 33.13
C LYS A 356 -17.97 0.94 34.14
N GLU A 357 -18.25 1.27 35.40
CA GLU A 357 -18.71 0.29 36.39
C GLU A 357 -20.11 -0.23 36.00
N PRO A 358 -20.39 -1.54 36.18
CA PRO A 358 -21.61 -2.16 35.70
C PRO A 358 -22.83 -1.85 36.59
N ARG A 359 -24.02 -1.81 35.97
CA ARG A 359 -25.34 -1.73 36.64
C ARG A 359 -26.07 -3.09 36.50
N PRO A 360 -27.00 -3.43 37.42
CA PRO A 360 -27.68 -4.74 37.42
C PRO A 360 -28.52 -5.00 36.16
N ALA A 361 -28.66 -6.28 35.78
CA ALA A 361 -29.35 -6.74 34.57
C ALA A 361 -30.87 -6.44 34.58
N GLU A 362 -31.41 -6.00 33.43
CA GLU A 362 -32.85 -5.74 33.20
C GLU A 362 -33.47 -6.83 32.30
N VAL A 363 -34.67 -7.29 32.66
CA VAL A 363 -35.50 -8.18 31.82
C VAL A 363 -36.20 -7.33 30.76
N LEU A 364 -35.99 -7.64 29.48
CA LEU A 364 -36.42 -6.76 28.37
C LEU A 364 -37.72 -7.19 27.68
N ALA A 365 -38.08 -8.47 27.69
CA ALA A 365 -39.35 -8.96 27.15
C ALA A 365 -39.66 -10.42 27.55
N GLU A 366 -40.94 -10.72 27.81
CA GLU A 366 -41.47 -12.08 28.01
C GLU A 366 -41.93 -12.69 26.67
N GLY A 367 -41.57 -13.95 26.38
CA GLY A 367 -41.96 -14.67 25.16
C GLY A 367 -42.96 -15.80 25.43
N GLU A 368 -43.77 -16.16 24.44
CA GLU A 368 -44.69 -17.31 24.54
C GLU A 368 -43.92 -18.64 24.66
N GLY A 369 -44.22 -19.38 25.73
CA GLY A 369 -43.60 -20.66 26.06
C GLY A 369 -42.47 -20.55 27.08
N ASN A 370 -42.82 -20.36 28.37
CA ASN A 370 -42.00 -20.53 29.59
C ASN A 370 -40.51 -20.11 29.51
N THR A 371 -40.20 -19.13 28.67
CA THR A 371 -38.84 -18.69 28.37
C THR A 371 -38.78 -17.17 28.33
N GLU A 372 -37.68 -16.62 28.85
CA GLU A 372 -37.45 -15.18 28.98
C GLU A 372 -36.19 -14.80 28.20
N TRP A 373 -36.20 -13.63 27.57
CA TRP A 373 -35.01 -13.07 26.94
C TRP A 373 -34.15 -12.37 28.00
N VAL A 374 -32.96 -12.91 28.23
CA VAL A 374 -32.02 -12.40 29.23
C VAL A 374 -30.76 -11.92 28.52
N VAL A 375 -30.27 -10.75 28.94
CA VAL A 375 -28.97 -10.21 28.55
C VAL A 375 -28.00 -10.47 29.69
N GLU A 376 -26.98 -11.31 29.45
CA GLU A 376 -25.94 -11.56 30.44
C GLU A 376 -24.94 -10.38 30.48
N GLU A 377 -24.59 -10.00 31.71
CA GLU A 377 -23.76 -8.85 32.03
C GLU A 377 -22.44 -8.84 31.24
N GLY A 378 -22.16 -7.72 30.57
CA GLY A 378 -20.97 -7.55 29.73
C GLY A 378 -21.07 -8.15 28.33
N SER A 379 -22.23 -8.67 27.91
CA SER A 379 -22.44 -9.18 26.56
C SER A 379 -23.59 -8.48 25.84
N TYR A 380 -23.40 -8.08 24.57
CA TYR A 380 -24.48 -7.61 23.70
C TYR A 380 -25.24 -8.78 23.04
N LYS A 381 -25.31 -9.94 23.73
CA LYS A 381 -25.96 -11.14 23.24
C LYS A 381 -27.25 -11.38 24.03
N TYR A 382 -28.35 -11.48 23.30
CA TYR A 382 -29.65 -11.89 23.82
C TYR A 382 -29.72 -13.42 23.84
N GLN A 383 -30.11 -14.01 24.97
CA GLN A 383 -30.35 -15.45 25.08
C GLN A 383 -31.76 -15.72 25.58
N LEU A 384 -32.42 -16.69 24.95
CA LEU A 384 -33.69 -17.23 25.39
C LEU A 384 -33.43 -18.27 26.49
N ARG A 385 -33.96 -18.09 27.70
CA ARG A 385 -33.75 -19.03 28.83
C ARG A 385 -35.04 -19.53 29.46
N PRO A 386 -35.13 -20.82 29.85
CA PRO A 386 -36.27 -21.35 30.61
C PRO A 386 -36.41 -20.74 32.01
N ARG A 387 -37.64 -20.35 32.38
CA ARG A 387 -37.96 -19.59 33.61
C ARG A 387 -37.50 -20.26 34.92
N ASN A 388 -37.53 -21.58 34.95
CA ASN A 388 -37.12 -22.43 36.07
C ASN A 388 -35.60 -22.40 36.38
N GLN A 389 -34.76 -21.90 35.47
CA GLN A 389 -33.33 -21.68 35.73
C GLN A 389 -33.01 -20.30 36.32
N LEU A 390 -33.93 -19.34 36.24
CA LEU A 390 -33.74 -17.98 36.77
C LEU A 390 -34.06 -17.89 38.26
N GLN A 391 -35.08 -18.61 38.74
CA GLN A 391 -35.44 -18.65 40.17
C GLN A 391 -34.34 -19.21 41.10
N LYS A 392 -33.36 -19.98 40.59
CA LYS A 392 -32.23 -20.49 41.38
C LYS A 392 -31.17 -19.42 41.70
N ARG A 393 -31.25 -18.23 41.11
CA ARG A 393 -30.29 -17.14 41.32
C ARG A 393 -30.80 -15.95 42.14
N GLY A 394 -31.99 -16.06 42.74
CA GLY A 394 -32.50 -15.02 43.64
C GLY A 394 -32.72 -13.68 42.95
N LEU A 395 -33.32 -13.72 41.76
CA LEU A 395 -33.99 -12.59 41.11
C LEU A 395 -35.49 -12.82 41.18
#